data_AF-A0A8H4W1D7-F1
#
_entry.id   AF-A0A8H4W1D7-F1
#
_cell.length_a   1.000
_cell.length_b   1.000
_cell.length_c   1.000
_cell.angle_alpha   90.00
_cell.angle_beta   90.00
_cell.angle_gamma   90.00
#
_symmetry.space_group_name_H-M   'P 1'
#
loop_
_entity.id
_entity.type
_entity.pdbx_description
1 polymer ?
#
loop_
_entity_poly.entity_id
_entity_poly.type
_entity_poly.pdbx_seq_one_letter_code
_entity_poly.pdbx_strand_id
1 'polypeptide(L)'
;MLPNIPTLIIATLTFLTSPSTAEDVGTSQVLLNPVTYGGSGCPQGSLDVTYTDNNLYADFHTFNPSTDPGAPITAQRKNCQLNIDLQYPVGVQYAPGTVTFKGHADLSEGVTATLKATWYFSGG
;
A
#
# COMPACT_ATOMS: atom_id res chain seq x y z
N MET A 1 54.55 -2.43 -45.00
CA MET A 1 53.19 -1.97 -45.34
C MET A 1 52.36 -2.11 -44.07
N LEU A 2 52.13 -1.00 -43.33
CA LEU A 2 51.37 -0.99 -42.07
C LEU A 2 49.87 -0.79 -42.40
N PRO A 3 48.93 -1.51 -41.76
CA PRO A 3 47.51 -1.27 -41.96
C PRO A 3 47.01 -0.09 -41.10
N ASN A 4 46.28 0.83 -41.72
CA ASN A 4 45.58 1.95 -41.08
C ASN A 4 44.40 1.42 -40.25
N ILE A 5 44.37 1.74 -38.95
CA ILE A 5 43.23 1.49 -38.06
C ILE A 5 42.38 2.77 -38.02
N PRO A 6 41.05 2.71 -38.27
CA PRO A 6 40.19 3.89 -38.19
C PRO A 6 39.89 4.24 -36.73
N THR A 7 40.18 5.48 -36.35
CA THR A 7 39.92 6.02 -35.01
C THR A 7 38.42 6.22 -34.80
N LEU A 8 37.83 5.50 -33.84
CA LEU A 8 36.43 5.65 -33.45
C LEU A 8 36.30 6.78 -32.41
N ILE A 9 35.61 7.87 -32.76
CA ILE A 9 35.36 9.00 -31.87
C ILE A 9 34.08 8.72 -31.05
N ILE A 10 34.23 8.55 -29.74
CA ILE A 10 33.13 8.37 -28.80
C ILE A 10 32.67 9.76 -28.34
N ALA A 11 31.47 10.19 -28.74
CA ALA A 11 30.85 11.42 -28.23
C ALA A 11 30.20 11.14 -26.87
N THR A 12 30.72 11.76 -25.81
CA THR A 12 30.16 11.67 -24.45
C THR A 12 29.02 12.68 -24.26
N LEU A 13 27.78 12.20 -24.17
CA LEU A 13 26.62 13.01 -23.76
C LEU A 13 26.63 13.19 -22.23
N THR A 14 26.87 14.41 -21.75
CA THR A 14 26.72 14.76 -20.34
C THR A 14 25.27 15.14 -20.06
N PHE A 15 24.54 14.28 -19.33
CA PHE A 15 23.22 14.62 -18.80
C PHE A 15 23.38 15.53 -17.57
N LEU A 16 22.77 16.71 -17.59
CA LEU A 16 22.64 17.59 -16.42
C LEU A 16 21.58 16.98 -15.48
N THR A 17 22.01 16.35 -14.39
CA THR A 17 21.10 15.94 -13.32
C THR A 17 20.88 17.11 -12.38
N SER A 18 19.70 17.73 -12.44
CA SER A 18 19.29 18.75 -11.47
C SER A 18 19.13 18.12 -10.08
N PRO A 19 19.72 18.68 -9.01
CA PRO A 19 19.40 18.24 -7.65
C PRO A 19 17.97 18.69 -7.32
N SER A 20 17.03 17.74 -7.28
CA SER A 20 15.71 17.98 -6.70
C SER A 20 15.87 17.96 -5.19
N THR A 21 15.92 19.12 -4.56
CA THR A 21 15.68 19.23 -3.12
C THR A 21 14.25 18.82 -2.87
N ALA A 22 14.05 17.63 -2.28
CA ALA A 22 12.77 17.29 -1.67
C ALA A 22 12.57 18.27 -0.52
N GLU A 23 11.77 19.31 -0.73
CA GLU A 23 11.27 20.12 0.36
C GLU A 23 10.42 19.20 1.23
N ASP A 24 10.80 19.06 2.49
CA ASP A 24 9.99 18.44 3.53
C ASP A 24 8.79 19.37 3.77
N VAL A 25 7.80 19.28 2.88
CA VAL A 25 6.49 19.90 3.06
C VAL A 25 5.88 19.15 4.24
N GLY A 26 6.10 19.68 5.44
CA GLY A 26 5.75 19.03 6.70
C GLY A 26 4.37 18.36 6.61
N THR A 27 4.31 17.11 7.06
CA THR A 27 3.13 16.22 7.00
C THR A 27 1.88 16.79 7.68
N SER A 28 2.00 17.92 8.38
CA SER A 28 0.94 18.66 9.06
C SER A 28 -0.20 19.18 8.16
N GLN A 29 -0.23 18.87 6.87
CA GLN A 29 -1.30 19.26 5.95
C GLN A 29 -2.04 18.09 5.28
N VAL A 30 -1.70 16.84 5.61
CA VAL A 30 -2.44 15.67 5.09
C VAL A 30 -3.58 15.34 6.03
N LEU A 31 -4.82 15.54 5.57
CA LEU A 31 -6.02 15.19 6.31
C LEU A 31 -6.61 13.89 5.73
N LEU A 32 -6.84 12.92 6.61
CA LEU A 32 -7.59 11.71 6.26
C LEU A 32 -9.09 11.98 6.42
N ASN A 33 -9.83 11.87 5.33
CA ASN A 33 -11.30 11.82 5.40
C ASN A 33 -11.75 10.49 6.03
N PRO A 34 -13.00 10.40 6.51
CA PRO A 34 -13.54 9.15 7.03
C PRO A 34 -13.33 8.00 6.03
N VAL A 35 -12.62 6.97 6.47
CA VAL A 35 -12.35 5.79 5.64
C VAL A 35 -13.65 5.03 5.44
N THR A 36 -14.00 4.78 4.18
CA THR A 36 -15.11 3.89 3.86
C THR A 36 -14.57 2.51 3.59
N TYR A 37 -15.28 1.48 4.04
CA TYR A 37 -14.86 0.11 3.81
C TYR A 37 -16.05 -0.82 3.60
N GLY A 38 -15.76 -1.96 3.00
CA GLY A 38 -16.73 -3.03 2.84
C GLY A 38 -16.11 -4.31 2.32
N GLY A 39 -16.80 -5.41 2.57
CA GLY A 39 -16.39 -6.73 2.13
C GLY A 39 -16.90 -7.82 3.05
N SER A 40 -16.73 -9.07 2.63
CA SER A 40 -17.18 -10.23 3.39
C SER A 40 -16.38 -10.44 4.69
N GLY A 41 -15.19 -9.83 4.80
CA GLY A 41 -14.28 -9.93 5.94
C GLY A 41 -14.36 -8.79 6.94
N CYS A 42 -15.06 -7.70 6.64
CA CYS A 42 -15.17 -6.51 7.50
C CYS A 42 -16.58 -5.96 7.38
N PRO A 43 -17.56 -6.58 8.07
CA PRO A 43 -18.88 -5.99 8.21
C PRO A 43 -18.79 -4.60 8.86
N GLN A 44 -19.84 -3.79 8.67
CA GLN A 44 -19.87 -2.44 9.24
C GLN A 44 -19.68 -2.47 10.76
N GLY A 45 -18.81 -1.60 11.26
CA GLY A 45 -18.44 -1.51 12.68
C GLY A 45 -17.40 -2.54 13.14
N SER A 46 -16.79 -3.32 12.25
CA SER A 46 -15.78 -4.32 12.61
C SER A 46 -14.35 -3.97 12.23
N LEU A 47 -14.13 -2.75 11.75
CA LEU A 47 -12.83 -2.23 11.36
C LEU A 47 -12.72 -0.79 11.85
N ASP A 48 -11.67 -0.54 12.60
CA ASP A 48 -11.24 0.80 13.01
C ASP A 48 -9.98 1.18 12.23
N VAL A 49 -9.97 2.39 11.68
CA VAL A 49 -8.83 2.91 10.92
C VAL A 49 -8.33 4.18 11.59
N THR A 50 -7.05 4.18 11.94
CA THR A 50 -6.36 5.34 12.52
C THR A 50 -5.07 5.60 11.76
N TYR A 51 -4.54 6.82 11.88
CA TYR A 51 -3.33 7.21 11.16
C TYR A 51 -2.43 8.10 12.02
N THR A 52 -1.16 8.08 11.65
CA THR A 52 -0.09 8.96 12.11
C THR A 52 0.62 9.51 10.87
N ASP A 53 1.62 10.37 11.05
CA ASP A 53 2.37 10.98 9.93
C ASP A 53 2.93 9.96 8.92
N ASN A 54 3.27 8.73 9.35
CA ASN A 54 3.95 7.76 8.50
C ASN A 54 3.29 6.37 8.49
N ASN A 55 2.26 6.13 9.30
CA ASN A 55 1.65 4.82 9.45
C ASN A 55 0.13 4.89 9.52
N LEU A 56 -0.53 4.06 8.72
CA LEU A 56 -1.96 3.80 8.79
C LEU A 56 -2.20 2.47 9.51
N TYR A 57 -3.00 2.48 10.56
CA TYR A 57 -3.39 1.30 11.31
C TYR A 57 -4.81 0.88 10.90
N ALA A 58 -4.97 -0.38 10.52
CA ALA A 58 -6.24 -1.00 10.21
C ALA A 58 -6.49 -2.13 11.21
N ASP A 59 -7.37 -1.88 12.18
CA ASP A 59 -7.63 -2.76 13.32
C ASP A 59 -8.91 -3.57 13.06
N PHE A 60 -8.74 -4.83 12.70
CA PHE A 60 -9.82 -5.75 12.41
C PHE A 60 -10.34 -6.40 13.68
N HIS A 61 -11.57 -6.06 14.05
CA HIS A 61 -12.25 -6.66 15.20
C HIS A 61 -12.88 -7.99 14.83
N THR A 62 -13.39 -8.08 13.61
CA THR A 62 -13.94 -9.30 13.03
C THR A 62 -13.31 -9.51 11.67
N PHE A 63 -12.56 -10.60 11.51
CA PHE A 63 -12.11 -11.10 10.22
C PHE A 63 -11.97 -12.63 10.34
N ASN A 64 -13.03 -13.37 10.00
CA ASN A 64 -13.12 -14.80 10.30
C ASN A 64 -13.33 -15.65 9.03
N PRO A 65 -12.24 -16.05 8.34
CA PRO A 65 -12.31 -17.12 7.35
C PRO A 65 -12.47 -18.48 8.04
N SER A 66 -13.34 -19.34 7.50
CA SER A 66 -13.55 -20.70 8.01
C SER A 66 -13.06 -21.74 7.02
N THR A 67 -12.47 -22.82 7.55
CA THR A 67 -12.04 -24.01 6.79
C THR A 67 -12.89 -25.24 7.11
N ASP A 68 -14.10 -25.05 7.64
CA ASP A 68 -14.98 -26.14 8.03
C ASP A 68 -15.27 -27.09 6.85
N PRO A 69 -15.40 -28.41 7.09
CA PRO A 69 -15.74 -29.37 6.05
C PRO A 69 -17.03 -28.97 5.32
N GLY A 70 -16.96 -28.83 4.00
CA GLY A 70 -18.11 -28.42 3.17
C GLY A 70 -18.38 -26.92 3.12
N ALA A 71 -17.59 -26.07 3.79
CA ALA A 71 -17.72 -24.63 3.68
C ALA A 71 -17.49 -24.14 2.24
N PRO A 72 -18.28 -23.18 1.73
CA PRO A 72 -18.06 -22.64 0.39
C PRO A 72 -16.74 -21.87 0.33
N ILE A 73 -16.17 -21.72 -0.87
CA ILE A 73 -14.91 -20.98 -1.09
C ILE A 73 -14.98 -19.54 -0.54
N THR A 74 -16.16 -18.92 -0.56
CA THR A 74 -16.42 -17.58 -0.02
C THR A 74 -16.39 -17.50 1.51
N ALA A 75 -16.48 -18.63 2.21
CA ALA A 75 -16.25 -18.70 3.65
C ALA A 75 -14.76 -18.83 3.98
N GLN A 76 -13.99 -19.52 3.13
CA GLN A 76 -12.54 -19.69 3.28
C GLN A 76 -11.76 -18.43 2.90
N ARG A 77 -12.27 -17.63 1.96
CA ARG A 77 -11.64 -16.41 1.48
C ARG A 77 -12.49 -15.20 1.82
N LYS A 78 -12.03 -14.43 2.80
CA LYS A 78 -12.61 -13.15 3.18
C LYS A 78 -11.84 -12.01 2.55
N ASN A 79 -12.54 -10.95 2.19
CA ASN A 79 -11.96 -9.75 1.58
C ASN A 79 -12.45 -8.50 2.28
N CYS A 80 -11.61 -7.49 2.25
CA CYS A 80 -11.90 -6.14 2.71
C CYS A 80 -11.34 -5.15 1.71
N GLN A 81 -12.21 -4.26 1.24
CA GLN A 81 -11.83 -3.11 0.45
C GLN A 81 -11.96 -1.87 1.32
N LEU A 82 -10.85 -1.15 1.45
CA LEU A 82 -10.78 0.13 2.14
C LEU A 82 -10.60 1.20 1.07
N ASN A 83 -11.45 2.22 1.11
CA ASN A 83 -11.32 3.42 0.30
C ASN A 83 -10.94 4.55 1.24
N ILE A 84 -9.71 5.02 1.07
CA ILE A 84 -9.09 6.04 1.90
C ILE A 84 -9.01 7.30 1.05
N ASP A 85 -9.65 8.36 1.52
CA ASP A 85 -9.65 9.65 0.85
C ASP A 85 -8.70 10.60 1.60
N LEU A 86 -7.70 11.10 0.87
CA LEU A 86 -6.59 11.89 1.39
C LEU A 86 -6.71 13.30 0.83
N GLN A 87 -6.82 14.28 1.72
CA GLN A 87 -6.65 15.69 1.35
C GLN A 87 -5.21 16.10 1.65
N TYR A 88 -4.52 16.62 0.65
CA TYR A 88 -3.14 17.10 0.77
C TYR A 88 -2.93 18.36 -0.09
N PRO A 89 -1.89 19.16 0.19
CA PRO A 89 -1.63 20.38 -0.57
C PRO A 89 -1.42 20.12 -2.06
N VAL A 90 -1.74 21.12 -2.88
CA VAL A 90 -1.45 21.06 -4.31
C VAL A 90 0.07 21.04 -4.54
N GLY A 91 0.53 20.25 -5.51
CA GLY A 91 1.95 20.19 -5.89
C GLY A 91 2.81 19.23 -5.08
N VAL A 92 2.22 18.49 -4.12
CA VAL A 92 2.90 17.38 -3.43
C VAL A 92 2.26 16.04 -3.78
N GLN A 93 3.06 14.98 -3.82
CA GLN A 93 2.58 13.61 -3.91
C GLN A 93 2.73 12.95 -2.56
N TYR A 94 1.69 12.26 -2.11
CA TYR A 94 1.68 11.55 -0.84
C TYR A 94 1.44 10.06 -1.05
N ALA A 95 2.23 9.24 -0.37
CA ALA A 95 1.99 7.82 -0.23
C ALA A 95 2.10 7.44 1.25
N PRO A 96 1.18 6.61 1.79
CA PRO A 96 1.36 6.06 3.12
C PRO A 96 2.67 5.26 3.14
N GLY A 97 3.57 5.64 4.04
CA GLY A 97 4.87 4.97 4.16
C GLY A 97 4.73 3.54 4.68
N THR A 98 3.88 3.35 5.69
CA THR A 98 3.59 2.04 6.29
C THR A 98 2.09 1.84 6.46
N VAL A 99 1.63 0.61 6.27
CA VAL A 99 0.29 0.18 6.68
C VAL A 99 0.43 -1.01 7.61
N THR A 100 -0.12 -0.87 8.81
CA THR A 100 -0.09 -1.89 9.85
C THR A 100 -1.47 -2.49 10.01
N PHE A 101 -1.58 -3.79 9.73
CA PHE A 101 -2.79 -4.57 10.00
C PHE A 101 -2.73 -5.14 11.41
N LYS A 102 -3.76 -4.89 12.22
CA LYS A 102 -3.90 -5.50 13.55
C LYS A 102 -5.16 -6.36 13.59
N GLY A 103 -5.09 -7.42 14.37
CA GLY A 103 -6.17 -8.38 14.54
C GLY A 103 -5.68 -9.60 15.30
N HIS A 104 -6.50 -10.65 15.29
CA HIS A 104 -6.20 -11.92 15.92
C HIS A 104 -6.37 -13.04 14.90
N ALA A 105 -5.55 -14.09 15.02
CA ALA A 105 -5.67 -15.29 14.20
C ALA A 105 -5.69 -16.50 15.12
N ASP A 106 -6.74 -17.30 15.00
CA ASP A 106 -6.85 -18.62 15.63
C ASP A 106 -6.81 -19.65 14.49
N LEU A 107 -5.73 -20.45 14.46
CA LEU A 107 -5.48 -21.44 13.43
C LEU A 107 -5.37 -22.81 14.07
N SER A 108 -6.21 -23.74 13.61
CA SER A 108 -6.12 -25.15 14.00
C SER A 108 -4.81 -25.78 13.50
N GLU A 109 -4.41 -26.90 14.12
CA GLU A 109 -3.20 -27.63 13.75
C GLU A 109 -3.18 -27.98 12.25
N GLY A 110 -2.06 -27.66 11.58
CA GLY A 110 -1.87 -27.89 10.15
C GLY A 110 -2.52 -26.85 9.22
N VAL A 111 -3.27 -25.87 9.74
CA VAL A 111 -3.87 -24.80 8.93
C VAL A 111 -2.87 -23.67 8.67
N THR A 112 -2.81 -23.20 7.43
CA THR A 112 -2.04 -22.00 7.04
C THR A 112 -2.99 -20.89 6.64
N ALA A 113 -2.84 -19.72 7.24
CA ALA A 113 -3.52 -18.50 6.79
C ALA A 113 -2.58 -17.63 5.95
N THR A 114 -3.16 -16.88 5.02
CA THR A 114 -2.44 -15.91 4.21
C THR A 114 -3.19 -14.59 4.24
N LEU A 115 -2.54 -13.55 4.78
CA LEU A 115 -3.00 -12.18 4.66
C LEU A 115 -2.32 -11.55 3.44
N LYS A 116 -3.11 -11.02 2.51
CA LYS A 116 -2.61 -10.32 1.33
C LYS A 116 -3.29 -8.97 1.24
N ALA A 117 -2.49 -7.94 1.03
CA ALA A 117 -2.95 -6.59 0.73
C ALA A 117 -2.49 -6.19 -0.68
N THR A 118 -3.35 -5.45 -1.37
CA THR A 118 -3.06 -4.83 -2.66
C THR A 118 -3.52 -3.39 -2.60
N TRP A 119 -2.68 -2.49 -3.10
CA TRP A 119 -2.87 -1.05 -2.99
C TRP A 119 -2.93 -0.45 -4.39
N TYR A 120 -3.78 0.55 -4.56
CA TYR A 120 -3.85 1.35 -5.77
C TYR A 120 -4.09 2.79 -5.34
N PHE A 121 -3.30 3.71 -5.89
CA PHE A 121 -3.38 5.14 -5.60
C PHE A 121 -3.95 5.83 -6.84
N SER A 122 -5.14 6.43 -6.69
CA SER A 122 -5.78 7.23 -7.72
C SER A 122 -5.59 8.71 -7.41
N GLY A 123 -4.71 9.38 -8.14
CA GLY A 123 -4.37 10.78 -7.94
C GLY A 123 -2.94 11.00 -8.42
N GLY A 124 -2.79 11.78 -9.48
CA GLY A 124 -1.50 12.18 -10.05
C GLY A 124 -1.35 13.69 -9.95
#